data_AF-A0A8I1IPX8-F1
#
_entry.id   AF-A0A8I1IPX8-F1
#
_cell.length_a   1.000
_cell.length_b   1.000
_cell.length_c   1.000
_cell.angle_alpha   90.00
_cell.angle_beta   90.00
_cell.angle_gamma   90.00
#
_symmetry.space_group_name_H-M   'P 1'
#
loop_
_entity.id
_entity.type
_entity.pdbx_description
1 polymer ?
#
loop_
_entity_poly.entity_id
_entity_poly.type
_entity_poly.pdbx_seq_one_letter_code
_entity_poly.pdbx_strand_id
1 'polypeptide(L)' 'MPQDITLLALPPQSPELNPVENICPFMRHNAASNRRFGSYDDIVALSCEAWNHLINRPSKVIAMGPRDRAHGS' A
#
# COMPACT_ATOMS: atom_id res chain seq x y z
N MET A 1 17.68 9.51 15.54
CA MET A 1 16.40 8.77 15.48
C MET A 1 15.65 9.03 16.77
N PRO A 2 14.31 9.24 16.74
CA PRO A 2 13.51 9.35 17.97
C PRO A 2 13.65 8.07 18.80
N GLN A 3 13.66 8.16 20.13
CA GLN A 3 13.88 7.01 21.03
C GLN A 3 12.77 5.94 20.93
N ASP A 4 11.58 6.32 20.46
CA ASP A 4 10.40 5.44 20.40
C ASP A 4 10.18 4.78 19.03
N ILE A 5 11.08 4.98 18.07
CA ILE A 5 10.95 4.42 16.71
C ILE A 5 12.11 3.47 16.44
N THR A 6 11.80 2.18 16.38
CA THR A 6 12.74 1.14 15.94
C THR A 6 12.55 0.87 14.45
N LEU A 7 13.64 0.88 13.70
CA LEU A 7 13.63 0.54 12.28
C LEU A 7 13.56 -0.99 12.10
N LEU A 8 12.65 -1.44 11.25
CA LEU A 8 12.60 -2.84 10.81
C LEU A 8 13.46 -3.01 9.56
N ALA A 9 14.54 -3.78 9.66
CA ALA A 9 15.34 -4.15 8.51
C ALA A 9 14.64 -5.28 7.75
N LEU A 10 14.27 -5.03 6.51
CA LEU A 10 13.74 -6.05 5.60
C LEU A 10 14.91 -6.64 4.79
N PRO A 11 14.94 -7.98 4.57
CA PRO A 11 15.94 -8.58 3.71
C PRO A 11 15.82 -8.07 2.27
N PRO A 12 16.94 -7.95 1.55
CA PRO A 12 16.92 -7.53 0.16
C PRO A 12 16.11 -8.51 -0.69
N GLN A 13 15.38 -7.99 -1.68
CA GLN A 13 14.57 -8.76 -2.62
C GLN A 13 13.43 -9.59 -2.00
N SER A 14 12.93 -9.20 -0.82
CA SER A 14 11.75 -9.81 -0.18
C SER A 14 10.51 -8.89 -0.19
N PRO A 15 9.91 -8.60 -1.35
CA PRO A 15 8.70 -7.79 -1.44
C PRO A 15 7.51 -8.42 -0.67
N GLU A 16 7.49 -9.74 -0.51
CA GLU A 16 6.48 -10.49 0.24
C GLU A 16 6.45 -10.16 1.74
N LEU A 17 7.58 -9.71 2.30
CA LEU A 17 7.70 -9.33 3.70
C LEU A 17 7.33 -7.86 3.94
N ASN A 18 7.22 -7.06 2.89
CA ASN A 18 6.83 -5.67 2.98
C ASN A 18 5.30 -5.53 2.87
N PRO A 19 4.56 -5.23 3.96
CA PRO A 19 3.10 -5.11 3.91
C PRO A 19 2.62 -4.01 2.96
N VAL A 20 3.46 -3.00 2.70
CA VAL A 20 3.17 -1.93 1.74
C VAL A 20 2.98 -2.47 0.32
N GLU A 21 3.69 -3.55 -0.05
CA GLU A 21 3.56 -4.17 -1.38
C GLU A 21 2.17 -4.77 -1.60
N ASN A 22 1.43 -5.12 -0.55
CA ASN A 22 0.05 -5.59 -0.66
C ASN A 22 -0.96 -4.43 -0.79
N ILE A 23 -0.64 -3.26 -0.24
CA ILE A 23 -1.52 -2.08 -0.25
C ILE A 23 -1.36 -1.30 -1.56
N CYS A 24 -0.14 -1.21 -2.10
CA CYS A 24 0.18 -0.47 -3.31
C CYS A 24 -0.68 -0.85 -4.54
N PRO A 25 -0.93 -2.14 -4.84
CA PRO A 25 -1.83 -2.54 -5.92
C PRO A 25 -3.28 -2.08 -5.71
N PHE A 26 -3.77 -2.13 -4.46
CA PHE A 26 -5.10 -1.62 -4.13
C PHE A 26 -5.19 -0.12 -4.41
N MET A 27 -4.20 0.65 -3.95
CA MET A 27 -4.11 2.09 -4.20
C MET A 27 -4.06 2.39 -5.70
N ARG A 28 -3.19 1.73 -6.47
CA ARG A 28 -3.11 1.90 -7.94
C ARG A 28 -4.42 1.59 -8.64
N HIS A 29 -5.11 0.51 -8.25
CA HIS A 29 -6.37 0.13 -8.87
C HIS A 29 -7.51 1.12 -8.55
N ASN A 30 -7.56 1.68 -7.33
CA ASN A 30 -8.69 2.52 -6.91
C ASN A 30 -8.45 4.01 -7.17
N ALA A 31 -7.22 4.50 -7.01
CA ALA A 31 -6.87 5.90 -7.26
C ALA A 31 -6.63 6.20 -8.74
N ALA A 32 -6.05 5.25 -9.49
CA ALA A 32 -5.46 5.55 -10.80
C ALA A 32 -5.87 4.64 -11.96
N SER A 33 -6.67 3.60 -11.74
CA SER A 33 -7.08 2.72 -12.83
C SER A 33 -8.05 3.42 -13.78
N ASN A 34 -7.71 3.42 -15.08
CA ASN A 34 -8.57 3.87 -16.18
C ASN A 34 -9.10 5.31 -16.07
N ARG A 35 -8.43 6.19 -15.30
CA ARG A 35 -8.78 7.61 -15.17
C ARG A 35 -7.79 8.47 -15.96
N ARG A 36 -8.28 9.52 -16.63
CA ARG A 36 -7.44 10.60 -17.18
C ARG A 36 -7.30 11.67 -16.11
N PHE A 37 -6.08 12.12 -15.85
CA PHE A 37 -5.79 13.20 -14.90
C PHE A 37 -5.60 14.50 -15.68
N GLY A 38 -6.23 15.58 -15.23
CA GLY A 38 -6.07 16.92 -15.82
C GLY A 38 -4.89 17.68 -15.25
N SER A 39 -4.52 17.36 -14.00
CA SER A 39 -3.43 18.01 -13.27
C SER A 39 -2.76 17.04 -12.28
N TYR A 40 -1.63 17.48 -11.71
CA TYR A 40 -1.00 16.77 -10.58
C TYR A 40 -1.91 16.75 -9.34
N ASP A 41 -2.62 17.84 -9.08
CA ASP A 41 -3.51 17.94 -7.92
C ASP A 41 -4.64 16.91 -8.00
N ASP A 42 -5.12 16.58 -9.20
CA ASP A 42 -6.10 15.50 -9.40
C ASP A 42 -5.55 14.13 -8.97
N ILE A 43 -4.27 13.85 -9.24
CA ILE A 43 -3.61 12.61 -8.85
C ILE A 43 -3.53 12.52 -7.32
N VAL A 44 -3.13 13.62 -6.67
CA VAL A 44 -3.02 13.70 -5.22
C VAL A 44 -4.39 13.55 -4.58
N ALA A 45 -5.38 14.30 -5.03
CA ALA A 45 -6.75 14.24 -4.50
C ALA A 45 -7.34 12.83 -4.58
N LEU A 46 -7.21 12.16 -5.74
CA LEU A 46 -7.71 10.79 -5.92
C LEU A 46 -6.94 9.77 -5.08
N SER A 47 -5.63 9.96 -4.90
CA SER A 47 -4.82 9.12 -4.01
C SER A 47 -5.25 9.29 -2.55
N CYS A 48 -5.49 10.52 -2.10
CA CYS A 48 -5.99 10.82 -0.76
C CYS A 48 -7.39 10.21 -0.54
N GLU A 49 -8.29 10.32 -1.52
CA GLU A 49 -9.62 9.69 -1.45
C GLU A 49 -9.52 8.17 -1.29
N ALA A 50 -8.73 7.50 -2.13
CA ALA A 50 -8.53 6.06 -2.07
C ALA A 50 -7.93 5.61 -0.74
N TRP A 51 -6.95 6.36 -0.22
CA TRP A 51 -6.35 6.12 1.09
C TRP A 51 -7.38 6.26 2.21
N ASN A 52 -8.13 7.35 2.22
CA ASN A 52 -9.17 7.60 3.22
C ASN A 52 -10.26 6.52 3.18
N HIS A 53 -10.65 6.07 1.98
CA HIS A 53 -11.56 4.95 1.84
C HIS A 53 -11.01 3.64 2.40
N LEU A 54 -9.70 3.43 2.32
CA LEU A 54 -9.04 2.23 2.83
C LEU A 54 -8.93 2.22 4.35
N ILE A 55 -8.43 3.29 4.95
CA ILE A 55 -8.22 3.38 6.41
C ILE A 55 -9.54 3.32 7.19
N ASN A 56 -10.64 3.76 6.58
CA ASN A 56 -11.99 3.62 7.12
C ASN A 56 -12.51 2.16 7.08
N ARG A 57 -11.74 1.21 6.54
CA ARG A 57 -12.08 -0.21 6.42
C ARG A 57 -10.96 -1.08 6.99
N PRO A 58 -10.72 -1.06 8.32
CA PRO A 58 -9.60 -1.78 8.93
C PRO A 58 -9.63 -3.29 8.66
N SER A 59 -10.81 -3.90 8.57
CA SER A 59 -10.96 -5.31 8.19
C SER A 59 -10.37 -5.63 6.81
N LYS A 60 -10.46 -4.68 5.86
CA LYS A 60 -9.88 -4.81 4.52
C LYS A 60 -8.36 -4.68 4.56
N VAL A 61 -7.82 -3.81 5.40
CA VAL A 61 -6.37 -3.67 5.63
C VAL A 61 -5.81 -4.96 6.21
N ILE A 62 -6.48 -5.54 7.21
CA ILE A 62 -6.09 -6.81 7.83
C ILE A 62 -6.13 -7.95 6.79
N ALA A 63 -7.18 -8.01 5.95
CA ALA A 63 -7.28 -8.99 4.87
C ALA A 63 -6.21 -8.84 3.77
N MET A 64 -5.56 -7.67 3.67
CA MET A 64 -4.41 -7.42 2.79
C MET A 64 -3.07 -7.61 3.49
N GLY A 65 -3.07 -8.12 4.73
CA GLY A 65 -1.85 -8.46 5.48
C GLY A 65 -0.94 -9.44 4.73
N PRO A 66 0.27 -9.69 5.26
CA PRO A 66 1.27 -10.55 4.63
C PRO A 66 0.63 -11.88 4.22
N ARG A 67 0.70 -12.19 2.93
CA ARG A 67 0.31 -13.50 2.44
C ARG A 67 1.55 -14.36 2.46
N ASP A 68 1.46 -15.55 3.05
CA ASP A 68 2.52 -16.54 2.91
C ASP A 68 2.68 -16.85 1.41
N ARG A 69 3.80 -16.40 0.85
CA ARG A 69 4.22 -16.73 -0.51
C ARG A 69 5.58 -17.40 -0.45
N ALA A 70 5.68 -18.47 0.32
CA ALA A 70 6.80 -19.39 0.29
C ALA A 70 6.70 -20.37 -0.90
N HIS A 71 6.85 -19.87 -2.13
CA HIS A 71 7.06 -20.74 -3.30
C HIS A 71 8.25 -20.23 -4.12
N GLY A 72 9.42 -20.79 -3.81
CA GLY A 72 10.53 -20.85 -4.76
C GLY A 72 10.24 -21.92 -5.81
N SER A 73 10.46 -21.58 -7.08
CA SER A 73 10.86 -22.54 -8.11
C SER A 73 12.38 -22.54 -8.21
#